data_AF-A0A7C1VQW1-F1
#
_entry.id   AF-A0A7C1VQW1-F1
#
_cell.length_a   1.000
_cell.length_b   1.000
_cell.length_c   1.000
_cell.angle_alpha   90.00
_cell.angle_beta   90.00
_cell.angle_gamma   90.00
#
_symmetry.space_group_name_H-M   'P 1'
#
loop_
_entity.id
_entity.type
_entity.pdbx_description
1 polymer ?
#
loop_
_entity_poly.entity_id
_entity_poly.type
_entity_poly.pdbx_seq_one_letter_code
_entity_poly.pdbx_strand_id
1 'polypeptide(L)'
;MRFNRSSCDKCLDVCPVKAIWIDDQGLHIDRDACTGCMLCNSICPADGLSIQNFNFQSVLAKLKDLQSPVLSCHVVADNQAHIKIPCLGLLSETHLAVMSILAEAPVQLNLTACKKCVNGVVVNKLQKSLFAVAAKLMNGSAPKIKLIEEKADLHFRPISYTRRGFFDALRHMDFPETIGYSGGLPAGDKPKAYADKAVPDKIKMLNKILPMLPETLKNWVYENYYYHLRVDSNCDLCLSCVMICPTGALKIGGDGSTGKIVFSSAFCNGCNLCAEFCSKNSIDIIKGFSGKNPSAYASCEAAT
;
A
#
# COMPACT_ATOMS: atom_id res chain seq x y z
N MET A 1 5.14 4.82 -14.40
CA MET A 1 4.65 5.49 -15.62
C MET A 1 3.14 5.62 -15.51
N ARG A 2 2.60 6.84 -15.70
CA ARG A 2 1.15 7.13 -15.68
C ARG A 2 0.64 7.12 -17.11
N PHE A 3 -0.56 6.58 -17.36
CA PHE A 3 -1.21 6.71 -18.66
C PHE A 3 -1.70 8.15 -18.83
N ASN A 4 -1.31 8.84 -19.90
CA ASN A 4 -1.55 10.28 -20.05
C ASN A 4 -3.04 10.66 -20.10
N ARG A 5 -3.93 9.77 -20.55
CA ARG A 5 -5.38 10.02 -20.51
C ARG A 5 -6.08 9.51 -19.25
N SER A 6 -5.34 8.98 -18.27
CA SER A 6 -5.97 8.62 -17.01
C SER A 6 -6.45 9.88 -16.30
N SER A 7 -7.69 9.84 -15.81
CA SER A 7 -8.29 10.94 -15.04
C SER A 7 -7.84 10.96 -13.58
N CYS A 8 -7.07 9.96 -13.13
CA CYS A 8 -6.67 9.84 -11.73
C CYS A 8 -5.74 10.98 -11.29
N ASP A 9 -6.21 11.73 -10.30
CA ASP A 9 -5.62 12.93 -9.69
C ASP A 9 -5.54 12.84 -8.14
N LYS A 10 -5.86 11.68 -7.56
CA LYS A 10 -5.92 11.45 -6.09
C LYS A 10 -4.74 12.01 -5.29
N CYS A 11 -3.54 12.00 -5.86
CA CYS A 11 -2.34 12.54 -5.19
C CYS A 11 -2.31 14.08 -5.14
N LEU A 12 -2.90 14.77 -6.14
CA LEU A 12 -3.06 16.22 -6.19
C LEU A 12 -4.14 16.67 -5.20
N ASP A 13 -5.23 15.91 -5.14
CA ASP A 13 -6.34 16.15 -4.22
C ASP A 13 -5.90 16.09 -2.76
N VAL A 14 -5.14 15.05 -2.42
CA VAL A 14 -4.71 14.80 -1.04
C VAL A 14 -3.53 15.69 -0.61
N CYS A 15 -2.86 16.38 -1.54
CA CYS A 15 -1.69 17.19 -1.22
C CYS A 15 -2.10 18.50 -0.51
N PRO A 16 -1.77 18.67 0.78
CA PRO A 16 -2.25 19.82 1.55
C PRO A 16 -1.56 21.13 1.15
N VAL A 17 -0.34 21.04 0.62
CA VAL A 17 0.51 22.18 0.21
C VAL A 17 0.54 22.37 -1.31
N LYS A 18 -0.27 21.59 -2.05
CA LYS A 18 -0.36 21.63 -3.52
C LYS A 18 0.99 21.57 -4.25
N ALA A 19 1.94 20.83 -3.67
CA ALA A 19 3.27 20.58 -4.24
C ALA A 19 3.28 19.56 -5.39
N ILE A 20 2.13 19.03 -5.82
CA ILE A 20 2.04 18.00 -6.87
C ILE A 20 1.18 18.56 -8.01
N TRP A 21 1.67 18.44 -9.24
CA TRP A 21 0.92 18.75 -10.46
C TRP A 21 1.22 17.74 -11.56
N ILE A 22 0.43 17.79 -12.64
CA ILE A 22 0.58 16.93 -13.81
C ILE A 22 0.51 17.79 -15.06
N ASP A 23 1.43 17.56 -15.99
CA ASP A 23 1.43 18.12 -17.34
C ASP A 23 1.79 17.05 -18.38
N ASP A 24 2.07 17.46 -19.61
CA ASP A 24 2.40 16.57 -20.72
C ASP A 24 3.69 15.76 -20.50
N GLN A 25 4.57 16.20 -19.61
CA GLN A 25 5.80 15.49 -19.22
C GLN A 25 5.57 14.50 -18.06
N GLY A 26 4.40 14.52 -17.44
CA GLY A 26 4.00 13.57 -16.42
C GLY A 26 3.70 14.22 -15.06
N LEU A 27 3.91 13.44 -14.00
CA LEU A 27 3.66 13.88 -12.63
C LEU A 27 4.91 14.53 -12.06
N HIS A 28 4.74 15.70 -11.47
CA HIS A 28 5.80 16.50 -10.86
C HIS A 28 5.55 16.72 -9.38
N ILE A 29 6.63 16.87 -8.62
CA ILE A 29 6.59 17.20 -7.19
C ILE A 29 7.58 18.34 -6.94
N ASP A 30 7.07 19.48 -6.46
CA ASP A 30 7.88 20.57 -5.93
C ASP A 30 8.51 20.08 -4.63
N ARG A 31 9.83 19.87 -4.65
CA ARG A 31 10.58 19.34 -3.52
C ARG A 31 10.76 20.36 -2.41
N ASP A 32 10.73 21.65 -2.73
CA ASP A 32 10.90 22.72 -1.75
C ASP A 32 9.60 22.98 -1.00
N ALA A 33 8.45 22.87 -1.70
CA ALA A 33 7.13 22.95 -1.07
C ALA A 33 6.70 21.65 -0.36
N CYS A 34 7.20 20.49 -0.78
CA CYS A 34 6.77 19.19 -0.23
C CYS A 34 7.21 19.00 1.23
N THR A 35 6.23 18.81 2.12
CA THR A 35 6.47 18.63 3.56
C THR A 35 6.80 17.19 3.97
N GLY A 36 6.85 16.25 3.02
CA GLY A 36 7.10 14.83 3.31
C GLY A 36 5.98 14.12 4.08
N CYS A 37 4.72 14.60 4.01
CA CYS A 37 3.58 14.01 4.75
C CYS A 37 3.18 12.59 4.31
N MET A 38 3.66 12.14 3.14
CA MET A 38 3.39 10.81 2.55
C MET A 38 1.92 10.49 2.22
N LEU A 39 1.01 11.47 2.25
CA LEU A 39 -0.41 11.27 1.90
C LEU A 39 -0.60 10.80 0.45
N CYS A 40 0.20 11.34 -0.48
CA CYS A 40 0.19 10.94 -1.89
C CYS A 40 0.58 9.46 -2.09
N ASN A 41 1.55 8.97 -1.32
CA ASN A 41 1.94 7.56 -1.30
C ASN A 41 0.83 6.68 -0.69
N SER A 42 0.19 7.15 0.38
CA SER A 42 -0.91 6.43 1.03
C SER A 42 -2.12 6.25 0.11
N ILE A 43 -2.53 7.31 -0.61
CA ILE A 43 -3.72 7.28 -1.46
C ILE A 43 -3.51 6.61 -2.83
N CYS A 44 -2.27 6.51 -3.32
CA CYS A 44 -2.00 5.95 -4.64
C CYS A 44 -2.27 4.42 -4.63
N PRO A 45 -3.22 3.91 -5.45
CA PRO A 45 -3.47 2.47 -5.52
C PRO A 45 -2.40 1.72 -6.32
N ALA A 46 -1.63 2.43 -7.14
CA ALA A 46 -0.62 1.85 -8.02
C ALA A 46 0.81 1.89 -7.44
N ASP A 47 0.98 2.40 -6.21
CA ASP A 47 2.29 2.70 -5.61
C ASP A 47 3.22 3.44 -6.60
N GLY A 48 2.63 4.39 -7.34
CA GLY A 48 3.30 5.12 -8.43
C GLY A 48 4.35 6.13 -7.96
N LEU A 49 4.46 6.34 -6.65
CA LEU A 49 5.50 7.13 -6.01
C LEU A 49 6.37 6.18 -5.21
N SER A 50 7.66 6.12 -5.51
CA SER A 50 8.61 5.27 -4.80
C SER A 50 9.21 6.02 -3.61
N ILE A 51 9.41 5.31 -2.51
CA ILE A 51 10.06 5.85 -1.31
C ILE A 51 11.43 5.19 -1.23
N GLN A 52 12.49 6.00 -1.39
CA GLN A 52 13.85 5.48 -1.30
C GLN A 52 14.12 4.96 0.12
N ASN A 53 14.81 3.82 0.21
CA ASN A 53 15.27 3.22 1.47
C ASN A 53 14.15 2.90 2.49
N PHE A 54 12.91 2.70 2.03
CA PHE A 54 11.81 2.31 2.89
C PHE A 54 11.06 1.10 2.35
N ASN A 55 10.82 0.12 3.23
CA ASN A 55 10.03 -1.06 2.92
C ASN A 55 9.08 -1.36 4.09
N PHE A 56 7.78 -1.34 3.81
CA PHE A 56 6.76 -1.61 4.83
C PHE A 56 6.79 -3.06 5.36
N GLN A 57 7.32 -4.01 4.58
CA GLN A 57 7.49 -5.39 5.04
C GLN A 57 8.44 -5.49 6.25
N SER A 58 9.47 -4.65 6.30
CA SER A 58 10.39 -4.59 7.44
C SER A 58 9.72 -4.03 8.70
N VAL A 59 8.72 -3.16 8.54
CA VAL A 59 7.87 -2.69 9.64
C VAL A 59 7.05 -3.86 10.18
N LEU A 60 6.34 -4.58 9.29
CA LEU A 60 5.51 -5.73 9.69
C LEU A 60 6.30 -6.84 10.37
N ALA A 61 7.52 -7.12 9.90
CA ALA A 61 8.40 -8.11 10.52
C ALA A 61 8.72 -7.72 11.98
N LYS A 62 9.17 -6.49 12.21
CA LYS A 62 9.50 -5.98 13.54
C LYS A 62 8.31 -5.91 14.48
N LEU A 63 7.10 -5.63 13.98
CA LEU A 63 5.90 -5.56 14.82
C LEU A 63 5.57 -6.88 15.52
N LYS A 64 5.92 -8.03 14.92
CA LYS A 64 5.66 -9.36 15.49
C LYS A 64 6.50 -9.62 16.75
N ASP A 65 7.68 -9.03 16.83
CA ASP A 65 8.63 -9.27 17.92
C ASP A 65 8.40 -8.35 19.13
N LEU A 66 7.32 -7.54 19.13
CA LEU A 66 7.10 -6.47 20.10
C LEU A 66 5.78 -6.67 20.86
N GLN A 67 5.85 -6.65 22.20
CA GLN A 67 4.69 -6.79 23.10
C GLN A 67 3.89 -5.48 23.29
N SER A 68 4.43 -4.33 22.89
CA SER A 68 3.71 -3.04 22.88
C SER A 68 4.39 -2.09 21.88
N PRO A 69 4.27 -2.38 20.56
CA PRO A 69 5.00 -1.63 19.55
C PRO A 69 4.56 -0.18 19.51
N VAL A 70 5.53 0.70 19.29
CA VAL A 70 5.33 2.15 19.16
C VAL A 70 5.90 2.54 17.81
N LEU A 71 5.02 2.98 16.93
CA LEU A 71 5.36 3.45 15.59
C LEU A 71 5.29 4.97 15.59
N SER A 72 6.32 5.64 15.06
CA SER A 72 6.30 7.09 14.89
C SER A 72 6.96 7.53 13.58
N CYS A 73 7.08 8.84 13.37
CA CYS A 73 7.63 9.42 12.15
C CYS A 73 9.10 9.83 12.28
N HIS A 74 9.79 9.97 11.13
CA HIS A 74 11.11 10.59 11.03
C HIS A 74 11.08 12.12 11.00
N VAL A 75 9.91 12.74 10.72
CA VAL A 75 9.75 14.20 10.68
C VAL A 75 10.10 14.85 12.03
N VAL A 76 9.77 14.18 13.13
CA VAL A 76 10.10 14.64 14.48
C VAL A 76 11.27 13.82 15.00
N ALA A 77 12.40 14.49 15.24
CA ALA A 77 13.64 13.84 15.63
C ALA A 77 13.52 13.16 17.02
N ASP A 78 13.00 13.89 18.00
CA ASP A 78 12.94 13.46 19.41
C ASP A 78 11.55 12.94 19.80
N ASN A 79 11.14 11.84 19.17
CA ASN A 79 9.94 11.08 19.54
C ASN A 79 10.28 9.63 19.91
N GLN A 80 9.63 9.13 20.94
CA GLN A 80 9.77 7.74 21.37
C GLN A 80 9.11 6.80 20.36
N ALA A 81 9.88 5.84 19.84
CA ALA A 81 9.39 4.84 18.90
C ALA A 81 10.29 3.59 18.92
N HIS A 82 9.68 2.43 18.72
CA HIS A 82 10.39 1.19 18.39
C HIS A 82 10.71 1.13 16.89
N ILE A 83 9.82 1.68 16.07
CA ILE A 83 9.93 1.70 14.62
C ILE A 83 9.59 3.11 14.14
N LYS A 84 10.45 3.69 13.29
CA LYS A 84 10.18 4.96 12.61
C LYS A 84 9.87 4.72 11.14
N ILE A 85 8.93 5.48 10.61
CA ILE A 85 8.58 5.52 9.19
C ILE A 85 8.65 6.98 8.69
N PRO A 86 8.73 7.26 7.38
CA PRO A 86 8.94 8.63 6.91
C PRO A 86 7.94 9.65 7.48
N CYS A 87 6.65 9.35 7.38
CA CYS A 87 5.57 10.04 8.08
C CYS A 87 4.46 9.05 8.39
N LEU A 88 3.72 9.25 9.48
CA LEU A 88 2.53 8.44 9.78
C LEU A 88 1.44 8.58 8.70
N GLY A 89 1.48 9.65 7.89
CA GLY A 89 0.58 9.84 6.75
C GLY A 89 0.79 8.84 5.60
N LEU A 90 1.86 8.05 5.65
CA LEU A 90 2.09 6.92 4.77
C LEU A 90 1.09 5.78 4.99
N LEU A 91 0.60 5.64 6.23
CA LEU A 91 -0.29 4.55 6.60
C LEU A 91 -1.64 4.75 5.89
N SER A 92 -1.97 3.80 5.03
CA SER A 92 -3.25 3.73 4.34
C SER A 92 -4.20 2.85 5.14
N GLU A 93 -5.47 2.82 4.76
CA GLU A 93 -6.43 1.86 5.31
C GLU A 93 -5.89 0.42 5.24
N THR A 94 -5.29 0.02 4.12
CA THR A 94 -4.67 -1.30 3.94
C THR A 94 -3.51 -1.53 4.91
N HIS A 95 -2.62 -0.55 5.11
CA HIS A 95 -1.54 -0.66 6.08
C HIS A 95 -2.09 -0.89 7.50
N LEU A 96 -3.07 -0.07 7.91
CA LEU A 96 -3.69 -0.15 9.23
C LEU A 96 -4.43 -1.48 9.44
N ALA A 97 -5.15 -1.97 8.42
CA ALA A 97 -5.83 -3.27 8.48
C ALA A 97 -4.83 -4.42 8.62
N VAL A 98 -3.79 -4.47 7.79
CA VAL A 98 -2.77 -5.52 7.85
C VAL A 98 -2.04 -5.51 9.19
N MET A 99 -1.66 -4.33 9.69
CA MET A 99 -1.09 -4.21 11.02
C MET A 99 -2.06 -4.69 12.11
N SER A 100 -3.35 -4.34 12.02
CA SER A 100 -4.37 -4.79 12.98
C SER A 100 -4.54 -6.30 13.02
N ILE A 101 -4.41 -6.94 11.85
CA ILE A 101 -4.51 -8.39 11.69
C ILE A 101 -3.27 -9.09 12.26
N LEU A 102 -2.08 -8.61 11.91
CA LEU A 102 -0.82 -9.29 12.21
C LEU A 102 -0.26 -8.99 13.59
N ALA A 103 -0.59 -7.84 14.19
CA ALA A 103 0.00 -7.47 15.47
C ALA A 103 -0.53 -8.37 16.59
N GLU A 104 0.39 -8.92 17.39
CA GLU A 104 0.04 -9.71 18.58
C GLU A 104 -0.47 -8.80 19.70
N ALA A 105 0.12 -7.61 19.82
CA ALA A 105 -0.27 -6.57 20.78
C ALA A 105 -0.75 -5.28 20.08
N PRO A 106 -1.55 -4.43 20.75
CA PRO A 106 -1.97 -3.15 20.19
C PRO A 106 -0.78 -2.27 19.79
N VAL A 107 -0.75 -1.82 18.53
CA VAL A 107 0.28 -0.90 18.03
C VAL A 107 -0.10 0.53 18.39
N GLN A 108 0.79 1.23 19.07
CA GLN A 108 0.64 2.65 19.37
C GLN A 108 1.22 3.49 18.24
N LEU A 109 0.40 4.31 17.59
CA LEU A 109 0.86 5.37 16.71
C LEU A 109 1.12 6.60 17.56
N ASN A 110 2.40 6.96 17.72
CA ASN A 110 2.79 8.10 18.53
C ASN A 110 2.56 9.41 17.76
N LEU A 111 1.45 10.09 18.07
CA LEU A 111 1.00 11.36 17.51
C LEU A 111 1.30 12.56 18.43
N THR A 112 2.03 12.36 19.52
CA THR A 112 2.23 13.37 20.58
C THR A 112 2.82 14.70 20.09
N ALA A 113 3.55 14.67 18.97
CA ALA A 113 4.10 15.86 18.33
C ALA A 113 3.26 16.39 17.15
N CYS A 114 2.25 15.64 16.68
CA CYS A 114 1.51 15.96 15.46
C CYS A 114 0.69 17.25 15.56
N LYS A 115 0.19 17.61 16.75
CA LYS A 115 -0.60 18.83 16.98
C LYS A 115 0.12 20.11 16.56
N LYS A 116 1.46 20.16 16.69
CA LYS A 116 2.30 21.32 16.32
C LYS A 116 3.15 21.07 15.07
N CYS A 117 2.99 19.92 14.42
CA CYS A 117 3.77 19.53 13.26
C CYS A 117 3.20 20.15 11.98
N VAL A 118 4.05 20.52 11.02
CA VAL A 118 3.64 20.97 9.68
C VAL A 118 2.75 19.94 8.97
N ASN A 119 2.90 18.66 9.31
CA ASN A 119 2.11 17.54 8.78
C ASN A 119 0.91 17.17 9.66
N GLY A 120 0.47 18.03 10.60
CA GLY A 120 -0.60 17.72 11.55
C GLY A 120 -1.93 17.28 10.91
N VAL A 121 -2.21 17.73 9.68
CA VAL A 121 -3.37 17.30 8.88
C VAL A 121 -3.47 15.77 8.70
N VAL A 122 -2.35 15.06 8.80
CA VAL A 122 -2.27 13.60 8.75
C VAL A 122 -3.14 12.93 9.82
N VAL A 123 -3.29 13.54 11.00
CA VAL A 123 -4.05 12.95 12.13
C VAL A 123 -5.50 12.67 11.72
N ASN A 124 -6.17 13.63 11.08
CA ASN A 124 -7.55 13.46 10.60
C ASN A 124 -7.65 12.33 9.56
N LYS A 125 -6.68 12.21 8.66
CA LYS A 125 -6.66 11.13 7.67
C LYS A 125 -6.52 9.76 8.35
N LEU A 126 -5.62 9.65 9.35
CA LEU A 126 -5.42 8.42 10.12
C LEU A 126 -6.68 8.02 10.89
N GLN A 127 -7.32 8.97 11.57
CA GLN A 127 -8.59 8.74 12.29
C GLN A 127 -9.67 8.20 11.34
N LYS A 128 -9.87 8.85 10.18
CA LYS A 128 -10.82 8.39 9.16
C LYS A 128 -10.49 7.00 8.63
N SER A 129 -9.22 6.72 8.32
CA SER A 129 -8.81 5.40 7.84
C SER A 129 -8.97 4.33 8.92
N LEU A 130 -8.67 4.64 10.19
CA LEU A 130 -8.86 3.70 11.29
C LEU A 130 -10.34 3.42 11.56
N PHE A 131 -11.19 4.43 11.49
CA PHE A 131 -12.64 4.28 11.55
C PHE A 131 -13.15 3.38 10.42
N ALA A 132 -12.67 3.58 9.19
CA ALA A 132 -13.03 2.74 8.06
C ALA A 132 -12.60 1.27 8.24
N VAL A 133 -11.42 1.02 8.82
CA VAL A 133 -10.99 -0.34 9.19
C VAL A 133 -11.90 -0.92 10.26
N ALA A 134 -12.18 -0.16 11.33
CA ALA A 134 -13.03 -0.59 12.43
C ALA A 134 -14.45 -0.94 11.97
N ALA A 135 -15.03 -0.12 11.10
CA ALA A 135 -16.36 -0.35 10.53
C ALA A 135 -16.43 -1.61 9.65
N LYS A 136 -15.29 -2.07 9.13
CA LYS A 136 -15.21 -3.28 8.33
C LYS A 136 -14.97 -4.51 9.21
N LEU A 137 -14.12 -4.43 10.24
CA LEU A 137 -13.71 -5.61 11.04
C LEU A 137 -14.91 -6.39 11.60
N MET A 138 -14.81 -7.73 11.54
CA MET A 138 -15.90 -8.63 11.92
C MET A 138 -16.31 -8.46 13.40
N ASN A 139 -17.62 -8.56 13.65
CA ASN A 139 -18.24 -8.57 14.98
C ASN A 139 -17.92 -7.36 15.87
N GLY A 140 -17.63 -6.19 15.28
CA GLY A 140 -17.34 -4.97 16.05
C GLY A 140 -15.99 -5.00 16.77
N SER A 141 -15.09 -5.90 16.36
CA SER A 141 -13.74 -5.97 16.92
C SER A 141 -12.98 -4.67 16.64
N ALA A 142 -12.46 -4.03 17.69
CA ALA A 142 -11.66 -2.83 17.52
C ALA A 142 -10.32 -3.17 16.81
N PRO A 143 -9.84 -2.33 15.88
CA PRO A 143 -8.51 -2.47 15.33
C PRO A 143 -7.45 -2.51 16.44
N LYS A 144 -6.41 -3.33 16.28
CA LYS A 144 -5.26 -3.37 17.21
C LYS A 144 -4.30 -2.18 17.01
N ILE A 145 -4.85 -0.99 16.82
CA ILE A 145 -4.10 0.26 16.62
C ILE A 145 -4.67 1.30 17.58
N LYS A 146 -3.78 1.96 18.33
CA LYS A 146 -4.12 3.07 19.22
C LYS A 146 -3.45 4.35 18.73
N LEU A 147 -4.23 5.41 18.58
CA LEU A 147 -3.72 6.75 18.28
C LEU A 147 -3.39 7.44 19.60
N ILE A 148 -2.12 7.80 19.81
CA ILE A 148 -1.65 8.39 21.08
C ILE A 148 -1.29 9.85 20.86
N GLU A 149 -2.18 10.76 21.27
CA GLU A 149 -2.00 12.22 21.13
C GLU A 149 -1.35 12.86 22.37
N GLU A 150 -1.54 12.28 23.56
CA GLU A 150 -0.97 12.77 24.80
C GLU A 150 0.21 11.91 25.27
N LYS A 151 1.30 12.55 25.71
CA LYS A 151 2.53 11.83 26.13
C LYS A 151 2.28 10.92 27.35
N ALA A 152 1.34 11.30 28.21
CA ALA A 152 0.96 10.51 29.38
C ALA A 152 0.39 9.13 29.01
N ASP A 153 -0.25 9.01 27.84
CA ASP A 153 -0.87 7.78 27.36
C ASP A 153 0.09 6.91 26.54
N LEU A 154 1.32 7.39 26.30
CA LEU A 154 2.32 6.67 25.52
C LEU A 154 3.05 5.64 26.38
N HIS A 155 2.83 4.36 26.09
CA HIS A 155 3.52 3.27 26.76
C HIS A 155 4.71 2.79 25.93
N PHE A 156 5.84 3.51 26.04
CA PHE A 156 7.11 3.12 25.43
C PHE A 156 8.05 2.48 26.44
N ARG A 157 8.65 1.34 26.10
CA ARG A 157 9.72 0.70 26.89
C ARG A 157 10.89 0.41 25.96
N PRO A 158 12.08 0.97 26.19
CA PRO A 158 13.22 0.70 25.32
C PRO A 158 13.54 -0.79 25.31
N ILE A 159 13.86 -1.33 24.14
CA ILE A 159 14.32 -2.71 24.01
C ILE A 159 15.71 -2.79 24.65
N SER A 160 15.78 -3.42 25.83
CA SER A 160 17.05 -3.63 26.52
C SER A 160 17.71 -4.90 26.00
N TYR A 161 18.61 -4.78 25.02
CA TYR A 161 19.57 -5.83 24.74
C TYR A 161 20.67 -5.79 25.82
N THR A 162 20.96 -6.93 26.45
CA THR A 162 22.19 -7.03 27.22
C THR A 162 23.39 -6.88 26.27
N ARG A 163 24.52 -6.32 26.72
CA ARG A 163 25.73 -6.21 25.87
C ARG A 163 26.11 -7.54 25.22
N ARG A 164 25.90 -8.68 25.90
CA ARG A 164 26.09 -10.03 25.34
C ARG A 164 25.09 -10.36 24.24
N GLY A 165 23.79 -10.09 24.45
CA GLY A 165 22.77 -10.27 23.42
C GLY A 165 22.97 -9.36 22.20
N PHE A 166 23.59 -8.20 22.36
CA PHE A 166 23.98 -7.32 21.26
C PHE A 166 25.10 -7.93 20.40
N PHE A 167 26.14 -8.51 21.02
CA PHE A 167 27.22 -9.19 20.28
C PHE A 167 26.77 -10.49 19.62
N ASP A 168 25.86 -11.25 20.25
CA ASP A 168 25.26 -12.43 19.62
C ASP A 168 24.36 -12.05 18.43
N ALA A 169 23.56 -10.98 18.55
CA ALA A 169 22.75 -10.49 17.44
C ALA A 169 23.60 -9.97 16.26
N LEU A 170 24.71 -9.30 16.54
CA LEU A 170 25.68 -8.85 15.54
C LEU A 170 26.38 -10.02 14.83
N ARG A 171 26.58 -11.14 15.52
CA ARG A 171 27.22 -12.35 14.97
C ARG A 171 26.36 -13.05 13.91
N HIS A 172 25.06 -12.79 13.91
CA HIS A 172 24.08 -13.33 12.97
C HIS A 172 23.65 -12.33 11.89
N MET A 173 24.21 -11.11 11.90
CA MET A 173 24.06 -10.18 10.78
C MET A 173 25.27 -10.36 9.87
N ASP A 174 25.05 -10.92 8.68
CA ASP A 174 26.04 -10.83 7.60
C ASP A 174 26.27 -9.35 7.31
N PHE A 175 27.43 -8.85 7.72
CA PHE A 175 27.91 -7.51 7.37
C PHE A 175 28.40 -7.57 5.93
N PRO A 176 27.76 -6.91 4.96
CA PRO A 176 28.43 -6.62 3.70
C PRO A 176 29.57 -5.65 4.03
N GLU A 177 30.79 -6.01 3.68
CA GLU A 177 31.96 -5.16 3.86
C GLU A 177 31.70 -3.77 3.25
N THR A 178 31.97 -2.73 4.05
CA THR A 178 32.14 -1.33 3.63
C THR A 178 30.94 -0.62 2.98
N ILE A 179 30.17 0.13 3.78
CA ILE A 179 29.45 1.32 3.27
C ILE A 179 30.50 2.41 3.06
N GLY A 180 31.14 2.38 1.89
CA GLY A 180 31.89 3.52 1.37
C GLY A 180 30.91 4.65 1.10
N TYR A 181 30.98 5.71 1.91
CA TYR A 181 30.28 6.97 1.70
C TYR A 181 30.88 7.65 0.46
N SER A 182 30.46 7.20 -0.73
CA SER A 182 30.64 7.94 -1.96
C SER A 182 29.38 8.78 -2.14
N GLY A 183 29.53 10.09 -1.93
CA GLY A 183 28.48 11.10 -2.11
C GLY A 183 28.07 11.27 -3.57
N GLY A 184 27.51 10.22 -4.17
CA GLY A 184 26.77 10.29 -5.41
C GLY A 184 25.29 10.47 -5.11
N LEU A 185 24.68 11.54 -5.64
CA LEU A 185 23.22 11.65 -5.75
C LEU A 185 22.69 10.35 -6.39
N PRO A 186 21.65 9.71 -5.83
CA PRO A 186 21.06 8.56 -6.49
C PRO A 186 20.54 9.04 -7.85
N ALA A 187 21.06 8.43 -8.93
CA ALA A 187 20.52 8.61 -10.26
C ALA A 187 19.00 8.45 -10.18
N GLY A 188 18.26 9.44 -10.68
CA GLY A 188 16.80 9.37 -10.70
C GLY A 188 16.36 8.04 -11.33
N ASP A 189 15.38 7.38 -10.71
CA ASP A 189 14.86 6.11 -11.21
C ASP A 189 14.54 6.24 -12.70
N LYS A 190 15.17 5.39 -13.53
CA LYS A 190 14.85 5.35 -14.96
C LYS A 190 13.35 5.04 -15.10
N PRO A 191 12.63 5.72 -16.02
CA PRO A 191 11.24 5.39 -16.27
C PRO A 191 11.13 3.91 -16.67
N LYS A 192 10.42 3.10 -15.87
CA LYS A 192 10.08 1.73 -16.26
C LYS A 192 9.23 1.74 -17.52
N ALA A 193 9.51 0.85 -18.46
CA ALA A 193 8.73 0.73 -19.68
C ALA A 193 7.30 0.32 -19.33
N TYR A 194 6.33 0.70 -20.15
CA TYR A 194 4.94 0.30 -19.94
C TYR A 194 4.73 -1.23 -19.94
N ALA A 195 5.65 -1.97 -20.60
CA ALA A 195 5.69 -3.43 -20.60
C ALA A 195 6.15 -4.05 -19.27
N ASP A 196 6.81 -3.29 -18.40
CA ASP A 196 7.33 -3.75 -17.11
C ASP A 196 6.22 -3.79 -16.06
N LYS A 197 5.26 -4.70 -16.27
CA LYS A 197 4.09 -4.86 -15.39
C LYS A 197 4.54 -5.18 -13.96
N ALA A 198 4.05 -4.43 -12.98
CA ALA A 198 4.43 -4.57 -11.59
C ALA A 198 3.22 -4.51 -10.65
N VAL A 199 3.15 -5.47 -9.73
CA VAL A 199 2.13 -5.49 -8.69
C VAL A 199 2.53 -4.50 -7.59
N PRO A 200 1.63 -3.58 -7.16
CA PRO A 200 1.88 -2.65 -6.06
C PRO A 200 2.21 -3.39 -4.76
N ASP A 201 3.05 -2.80 -3.92
CA ASP A 201 3.50 -3.39 -2.66
C ASP A 201 2.34 -3.58 -1.67
N LYS A 202 1.32 -2.72 -1.70
CA LYS A 202 0.08 -2.91 -0.92
C LYS A 202 -0.63 -4.22 -1.27
N ILE A 203 -0.66 -4.58 -2.56
CA ILE A 203 -1.28 -5.83 -3.04
C ILE A 203 -0.38 -7.02 -2.71
N LYS A 204 0.93 -6.90 -2.93
CA LYS A 204 1.90 -7.93 -2.51
C LYS A 204 1.79 -8.24 -1.01
N MET A 205 1.63 -7.19 -0.18
CA MET A 205 1.46 -7.31 1.26
C MET A 205 0.20 -8.10 1.62
N LEU A 206 -0.94 -7.81 0.99
CA LEU A 206 -2.18 -8.57 1.19
C LEU A 206 -2.02 -10.03 0.78
N ASN A 207 -1.49 -10.29 -0.42
CA ASN A 207 -1.26 -11.65 -0.93
C ASN A 207 -0.38 -12.47 0.02
N LYS A 208 0.64 -11.84 0.61
CA LYS A 208 1.59 -12.51 1.50
C LYS A 208 0.95 -12.96 2.81
N ILE A 209 -0.02 -12.20 3.35
CA ILE A 209 -0.64 -12.55 4.64
C ILE A 209 -1.75 -13.60 4.49
N LEU A 210 -2.44 -13.65 3.36
CA LEU A 210 -3.61 -14.50 3.14
C LEU A 210 -3.42 -15.98 3.54
N PRO A 211 -2.32 -16.66 3.18
CA PRO A 211 -2.13 -18.07 3.55
C PRO A 211 -2.07 -18.32 5.06
N MET A 212 -1.76 -17.27 5.84
CA MET A 212 -1.61 -17.35 7.30
C MET A 212 -2.91 -17.03 8.05
N LEU A 213 -3.96 -16.58 7.35
CA LEU A 213 -5.20 -16.12 8.00
C LEU A 213 -6.22 -17.26 8.15
N PRO A 214 -7.08 -17.22 9.18
CA PRO A 214 -8.29 -18.03 9.23
C PRO A 214 -9.25 -17.67 8.07
N GLU A 215 -10.08 -18.62 7.64
CA GLU A 215 -10.94 -18.47 6.46
C GLU A 215 -11.91 -17.28 6.55
N THR A 216 -12.49 -17.06 7.74
CA THR A 216 -13.37 -15.91 8.01
C THR A 216 -12.67 -14.58 7.74
N LEU A 217 -11.41 -14.46 8.17
CA LEU A 217 -10.61 -13.26 7.97
C LEU A 217 -10.11 -13.13 6.52
N LYS A 218 -9.83 -14.25 5.83
CA LYS A 218 -9.54 -14.22 4.39
C LYS A 218 -10.71 -13.65 3.59
N ASN A 219 -11.93 -14.14 3.85
CA ASN A 219 -13.14 -13.65 3.17
C ASN A 219 -13.34 -12.15 3.40
N TRP A 220 -13.15 -11.71 4.65
CA TRP A 220 -13.17 -10.29 4.97
C TRP A 220 -12.14 -9.48 4.17
N VAL A 221 -10.91 -9.97 4.05
CA VAL A 221 -9.86 -9.33 3.24
C VAL A 221 -10.27 -9.28 1.76
N TYR A 222 -10.85 -10.36 1.24
CA TYR A 222 -11.32 -10.42 -0.14
C TYR A 222 -12.42 -9.40 -0.42
N GLU A 223 -13.45 -9.34 0.42
CA GLU A 223 -14.55 -8.38 0.31
C GLU A 223 -14.05 -6.91 0.34
N ASN A 224 -13.00 -6.63 1.11
CA ASN A 224 -12.60 -5.26 1.41
C ASN A 224 -11.41 -4.73 0.62
N TYR A 225 -10.56 -5.59 0.06
CA TYR A 225 -9.32 -5.17 -0.60
C TYR A 225 -9.05 -5.84 -1.94
N TYR A 226 -9.86 -6.82 -2.33
CA TYR A 226 -9.75 -7.48 -3.63
C TYR A 226 -10.84 -6.97 -4.56
N TYR A 227 -10.71 -7.32 -5.84
CA TYR A 227 -11.61 -6.88 -6.89
C TYR A 227 -11.94 -8.04 -7.82
N HIS A 228 -13.09 -8.01 -8.45
CA HIS A 228 -13.40 -8.80 -9.61
C HIS A 228 -13.66 -7.91 -10.82
N LEU A 229 -13.51 -8.49 -12.00
CA LEU A 229 -13.74 -7.84 -13.27
C LEU A 229 -15.05 -8.39 -13.86
N ARG A 230 -15.96 -7.51 -14.24
CA ARG A 230 -17.10 -7.84 -15.09
C ARG A 230 -16.80 -7.37 -16.50
N VAL A 231 -17.07 -8.24 -17.48
CA VAL A 231 -17.00 -7.90 -18.91
C VAL A 231 -18.35 -8.21 -19.52
N ASP A 232 -19.03 -7.23 -20.09
CA ASP A 232 -20.34 -7.44 -20.71
C ASP A 232 -20.26 -7.91 -22.18
N SER A 233 -21.44 -8.17 -22.77
CA SER A 233 -21.58 -8.67 -24.15
C SER A 233 -21.26 -7.65 -25.24
N ASN A 234 -21.09 -6.35 -24.92
CA ASN A 234 -20.67 -5.34 -25.89
C ASN A 234 -19.15 -5.39 -26.16
N CYS A 235 -18.40 -6.19 -25.41
CA CYS A 235 -16.98 -6.38 -25.59
C CYS A 235 -16.67 -7.01 -26.94
N ASP A 236 -15.88 -6.32 -27.76
CA ASP A 236 -15.44 -6.78 -29.07
C ASP A 236 -14.09 -7.52 -29.05
N LEU A 237 -13.58 -7.83 -27.85
CA LEU A 237 -12.28 -8.47 -27.63
C LEU A 237 -11.11 -7.75 -28.33
N CYS A 238 -11.10 -6.42 -28.36
CA CYS A 238 -9.95 -5.65 -28.87
C CYS A 238 -8.67 -5.77 -28.01
N LEU A 239 -8.75 -6.38 -26.82
CA LEU A 239 -7.65 -6.67 -25.88
C LEU A 239 -6.88 -5.46 -25.33
N SER A 240 -7.34 -4.24 -25.61
CA SER A 240 -6.72 -3.01 -25.11
C SER A 240 -6.62 -2.97 -23.58
N CYS A 241 -7.60 -3.53 -22.87
CA CYS A 241 -7.60 -3.64 -21.41
C CYS A 241 -6.47 -4.54 -20.88
N VAL A 242 -6.07 -5.58 -21.62
CA VAL A 242 -4.96 -6.47 -21.27
C VAL A 242 -3.64 -5.72 -21.41
N MET A 243 -3.51 -4.93 -22.47
CA MET A 243 -2.33 -4.09 -22.71
C MET A 243 -2.22 -3.01 -21.64
N ILE A 244 -3.33 -2.32 -21.33
CA ILE A 244 -3.32 -1.17 -20.41
C ILE A 244 -3.21 -1.55 -18.93
N CYS A 245 -3.29 -2.84 -18.59
CA CYS A 245 -3.22 -3.28 -17.20
C CYS A 245 -1.76 -3.25 -16.69
N PRO A 246 -1.41 -2.33 -15.77
CA PRO A 246 -0.02 -2.14 -15.36
C PRO A 246 0.48 -3.23 -14.41
N THR A 247 -0.42 -4.04 -13.85
CA THR A 247 -0.07 -5.07 -12.87
C THR A 247 -0.06 -6.48 -13.46
N GLY A 248 -0.57 -6.62 -14.68
CA GLY A 248 -0.77 -7.93 -15.31
C GLY A 248 -1.99 -8.68 -14.83
N ALA A 249 -2.90 -8.06 -14.06
CA ALA A 249 -4.15 -8.68 -13.63
C ALA A 249 -5.01 -9.20 -14.78
N LEU A 250 -4.85 -8.65 -15.99
CA LEU A 250 -5.52 -9.09 -17.22
C LEU A 250 -4.50 -9.76 -18.16
N LYS A 251 -4.90 -10.89 -18.75
CA LYS A 251 -4.15 -11.62 -19.79
C LYS A 251 -5.07 -12.13 -20.89
N ILE A 252 -4.48 -12.49 -22.02
CA ILE A 252 -5.13 -13.28 -23.07
C ILE A 252 -5.10 -14.75 -22.64
N GLY A 253 -6.26 -15.40 -22.61
CA GLY A 253 -6.42 -16.84 -22.40
C GLY A 253 -7.02 -17.51 -23.64
N GLY A 254 -7.10 -18.85 -23.59
CA GLY A 254 -7.56 -19.69 -24.70
C GLY A 254 -6.44 -20.53 -25.32
N ASP A 255 -6.81 -21.47 -26.19
CA ASP A 255 -5.91 -22.42 -26.87
C ASP A 255 -5.39 -21.91 -28.22
N GLY A 256 -5.50 -20.60 -28.47
CA GLY A 256 -5.04 -19.94 -29.70
C GLY A 256 -6.09 -19.80 -30.80
N SER A 257 -7.26 -20.46 -30.68
CA SER A 257 -8.33 -20.38 -31.68
C SER A 257 -9.45 -19.38 -31.33
N THR A 258 -9.71 -19.16 -30.04
CA THR A 258 -10.67 -18.17 -29.52
C THR A 258 -10.03 -17.38 -28.39
N GLY A 259 -9.70 -16.12 -28.64
CA GLY A 259 -9.12 -15.25 -27.61
C GLY A 259 -10.15 -14.98 -26.51
N LYS A 260 -9.78 -15.20 -25.24
CA LYS A 260 -10.59 -14.80 -24.08
C LYS A 260 -9.80 -13.85 -23.19
N ILE A 261 -10.51 -12.99 -22.46
CA ILE A 261 -9.90 -12.20 -21.39
C ILE A 261 -9.95 -13.04 -20.11
N VAL A 262 -8.79 -13.23 -19.49
CA VAL A 262 -8.69 -13.87 -18.18
C VAL A 262 -8.16 -12.88 -17.15
N PHE A 263 -8.65 -12.99 -15.91
CA PHE A 263 -8.36 -12.04 -14.83
C PHE A 263 -7.89 -12.75 -13.56
N SER A 264 -6.94 -12.13 -12.86
CA SER A 264 -6.50 -12.54 -11.52
C SER A 264 -6.66 -11.39 -10.52
N SER A 265 -7.45 -11.65 -9.48
CA SER A 265 -7.75 -10.69 -8.43
C SER A 265 -6.52 -10.32 -7.59
N ALA A 266 -5.62 -11.28 -7.36
CA ALA A 266 -4.38 -11.09 -6.59
C ALA A 266 -3.41 -10.09 -7.23
N PHE A 267 -3.60 -9.70 -8.48
CA PHE A 267 -2.80 -8.67 -9.14
C PHE A 267 -3.57 -7.37 -9.37
N CYS A 268 -4.89 -7.36 -9.18
CA CYS A 268 -5.71 -6.17 -9.38
C CYS A 268 -5.58 -5.23 -8.18
N ASN A 269 -5.28 -3.97 -8.45
CA ASN A 269 -5.21 -2.92 -7.42
C ASN A 269 -6.41 -1.95 -7.45
N GLY A 270 -7.41 -2.22 -8.28
CA GLY A 270 -8.57 -1.35 -8.41
C GLY A 270 -8.27 0.01 -9.04
N CYS A 271 -7.22 0.14 -9.87
CA CYS A 271 -6.87 1.42 -10.49
C CYS A 271 -7.85 1.90 -11.58
N ASN A 272 -8.77 1.04 -12.03
CA ASN A 272 -9.81 1.33 -13.02
C ASN A 272 -9.33 1.67 -14.45
N LEU A 273 -8.02 1.61 -14.73
CA LEU A 273 -7.47 1.93 -16.07
C LEU A 273 -8.06 1.07 -17.21
N CYS A 274 -8.39 -0.19 -16.95
CA CYS A 274 -9.00 -1.07 -17.95
C CYS A 274 -10.40 -0.62 -18.35
N ALA A 275 -11.19 -0.09 -17.41
CA ALA A 275 -12.50 0.49 -17.68
C ALA A 275 -12.37 1.82 -18.42
N GLU A 276 -11.48 2.71 -17.95
CA GLU A 276 -11.21 4.02 -18.60
C GLU A 276 -10.77 3.89 -20.06
N PHE A 277 -10.04 2.82 -20.40
CA PHE A 277 -9.55 2.60 -21.76
C PHE A 277 -10.56 1.85 -22.65
N CYS A 278 -11.61 1.25 -22.10
CA CYS A 278 -12.55 0.44 -22.85
C CYS A 278 -13.47 1.34 -23.71
N SER A 279 -13.23 1.41 -25.01
CA SER A 279 -14.05 2.18 -25.95
C SER A 279 -15.51 1.70 -26.06
N LYS A 280 -15.79 0.47 -25.61
CA LYS A 280 -17.13 -0.12 -25.55
C LYS A 280 -17.82 0.09 -24.20
N ASN A 281 -17.13 0.63 -23.20
CA ASN A 281 -17.60 0.74 -21.82
C ASN A 281 -18.07 -0.60 -21.22
N SER A 282 -17.47 -1.71 -21.68
CA SER A 282 -17.87 -3.08 -21.32
C SER A 282 -17.19 -3.64 -20.08
N ILE A 283 -16.33 -2.86 -19.41
CA ILE A 283 -15.49 -3.34 -18.31
C ILE A 283 -15.83 -2.60 -17.03
N ASP A 284 -16.15 -3.36 -15.99
CA ASP A 284 -16.28 -2.84 -14.63
C ASP A 284 -15.30 -3.53 -13.68
N ILE A 285 -14.69 -2.72 -12.80
CA ILE A 285 -13.93 -3.19 -11.65
C ILE A 285 -14.82 -3.08 -10.42
N ILE A 286 -15.21 -4.23 -9.88
CA ILE A 286 -16.12 -4.32 -8.75
C ILE A 286 -15.33 -4.77 -7.53
N LYS A 287 -15.58 -4.13 -6.40
CA LYS A 287 -14.93 -4.48 -5.13
C LYS A 287 -15.43 -5.84 -4.62
N GLY A 288 -14.52 -6.63 -4.05
CA GLY A 288 -14.79 -7.95 -3.50
C GLY A 288 -14.31 -9.09 -4.40
N PHE A 289 -14.06 -10.25 -3.80
CA PHE A 289 -13.70 -11.48 -4.49
C PHE A 289 -14.37 -12.68 -3.79
N SER A 290 -15.00 -13.57 -4.56
CA SER A 290 -15.74 -14.73 -4.06
C SER A 290 -15.22 -16.08 -4.60
N GLY A 291 -14.14 -16.07 -5.38
CA GLY A 291 -13.54 -17.29 -5.92
C GLY A 291 -12.68 -18.06 -4.92
N LYS A 292 -12.24 -19.27 -5.30
CA LYS A 292 -11.40 -20.13 -4.43
C LYS A 292 -9.93 -19.72 -4.39
N ASN A 293 -9.40 -19.14 -5.47
CA ASN A 293 -7.99 -18.77 -5.60
C ASN A 293 -7.86 -17.41 -6.30
N PRO A 294 -7.54 -16.31 -5.59
CA PRO A 294 -7.42 -14.99 -6.20
C PRO A 294 -6.24 -14.89 -7.17
N SER A 295 -5.24 -15.77 -7.05
CA SER A 295 -4.05 -15.83 -7.91
C SER A 295 -4.30 -16.60 -9.20
N ALA A 296 -5.37 -17.39 -9.28
CA ALA A 296 -5.74 -18.07 -10.51
C ALA A 296 -6.27 -17.06 -11.53
N TYR A 297 -5.88 -17.25 -12.79
CA TYR A 297 -6.54 -16.57 -13.90
C TYR A 297 -7.82 -17.33 -14.23
N ALA A 298 -8.96 -16.64 -14.13
CA ALA A 298 -10.26 -17.16 -14.50
C ALA A 298 -10.84 -16.37 -15.67
N SER A 299 -11.66 -17.04 -16.49
CA SER A 299 -12.39 -16.39 -17.58
C SER A 299 -13.33 -15.33 -17.03
N CYS A 300 -13.30 -14.14 -17.62
CA CYS A 300 -14.26 -13.09 -17.34
C CYS A 300 -15.49 -13.36 -18.21
N GLU A 301 -16.36 -14.27 -17.80
CA GLU A 301 -17.62 -14.46 -18.50
C GLU A 301 -18.57 -13.30 -18.19
N ALA A 302 -19.37 -12.91 -19.18
CA ALA A 302 -20.45 -11.97 -18.96
C ALA A 302 -21.38 -12.55 -17.91
N ALA A 303 -21.61 -11.81 -16.83
CA ALA A 303 -22.74 -12.10 -15.96
C ALA A 303 -24.00 -11.98 -16.82
N THR A 304 -24.57 -13.13 -17.18
CA THR A 304 -25.89 -13.26 -17.80
C THR A 304 -26.96 -12.78 -16.85
#